data_AF-A0A225UDP1-F1
#
_entry.id   AF-A0A225UDP1-F1
#
_cell.length_a   1.000
_cell.length_b   1.000
_cell.length_c   1.000
_cell.angle_alpha   90.00
_cell.angle_beta   90.00
_cell.angle_gamma   90.00
#
_symmetry.space_group_name_H-M   'P 1'
#
loop_
_entity.id
_entity.type
_entity.pdbx_description
1 polymer ?
#
loop_
_entity_poly.entity_id
_entity_poly.type
_entity_poly.pdbx_seq_one_letter_code
_entity_poly.pdbx_strand_id
1 'polypeptide(L)'
;MVSVKNSFEPGLLDVWCDLKLKKNKNSVTDDRLMQEIQVIVSTVKNGPIHNIPEFFKQELRLDLKQSDVNEHILQYFRLFRQLIEEEGLEGCFEGSSSVQ
;
A
#
# COMPACT_ATOMS: atom_id res chain seq x y z
N MET A 1 -25.09 7.55 3.62
CA MET A 1 -23.75 7.08 3.98
C MET A 1 -23.90 5.70 4.60
N VAL A 2 -23.19 4.68 4.12
CA VAL A 2 -23.26 3.32 4.70
C VAL A 2 -22.50 3.34 6.02
N SER A 3 -23.08 2.78 7.09
CA SER A 3 -22.41 2.74 8.38
C SER A 3 -21.22 1.77 8.33
N VAL A 4 -20.05 2.25 8.74
CA VAL A 4 -18.82 1.46 8.77
C VAL A 4 -18.98 0.26 9.69
N LYS A 5 -19.68 0.42 10.83
CA LYS A 5 -20.00 -0.68 11.75
C LYS A 5 -20.78 -1.82 11.11
N ASN A 6 -21.71 -1.50 10.22
CA ASN A 6 -22.59 -2.48 9.59
C ASN A 6 -21.91 -3.18 8.40
N SER A 7 -20.75 -2.72 7.98
CA SER A 7 -19.95 -3.32 6.91
C SER A 7 -18.99 -4.41 7.40
N PHE A 8 -18.84 -4.59 8.71
CA PHE A 8 -18.00 -5.66 9.26
C PHE A 8 -18.68 -7.01 9.13
N GLU A 9 -17.86 -8.04 8.92
CA GLU A 9 -18.29 -9.41 9.08
C GLU A 9 -18.85 -9.65 10.50
N PRO A 10 -19.87 -10.50 10.66
CA PRO A 10 -20.45 -10.79 11.97
C PRO A 10 -19.39 -11.18 13.00
N GLY A 11 -19.34 -10.47 14.13
CA GLY A 11 -18.40 -10.71 15.24
C GLY A 11 -16.99 -10.13 15.07
N LEU A 12 -16.57 -9.76 13.85
CA LEU A 12 -15.24 -9.19 13.62
C LEU A 12 -15.04 -7.87 14.35
N LEU A 13 -16.07 -7.00 14.30
CA LEU A 13 -16.02 -5.71 14.99
C LEU A 13 -15.93 -5.86 16.52
N ASP A 14 -16.59 -6.88 17.08
CA ASP A 14 -16.55 -7.16 18.53
C ASP A 14 -15.13 -7.56 18.96
N VAL A 15 -14.52 -8.53 18.26
CA VAL A 15 -13.13 -8.94 18.49
C VAL A 15 -12.17 -7.77 18.31
N TRP A 16 -12.38 -6.95 17.29
CA TRP A 16 -11.51 -5.81 17.02
C TRP A 16 -11.58 -4.75 18.14
N CYS A 17 -12.80 -4.43 18.59
CA CYS A 17 -13.03 -3.51 19.70
C CYS A 17 -12.38 -4.00 21.00
N ASP A 18 -12.53 -5.29 21.31
CA ASP A 18 -12.01 -5.88 22.55
C ASP A 18 -10.48 -5.96 22.56
N LEU A 19 -9.89 -6.50 21.48
CA LEU A 19 -8.46 -6.84 21.47
C LEU A 19 -7.55 -5.68 21.06
N LYS A 20 -7.96 -4.87 20.07
CA LYS A 20 -7.11 -3.78 19.56
C LYS A 20 -7.50 -2.44 20.17
N LEU A 21 -8.76 -2.06 20.06
CA LEU A 21 -9.19 -0.73 20.49
C LEU A 21 -9.32 -0.64 22.02
N LYS A 22 -9.50 -1.78 22.70
CA LYS A 22 -9.78 -1.89 24.14
C LYS A 22 -10.92 -0.96 24.56
N LYS A 23 -11.97 -0.92 23.73
CA LYS A 23 -13.15 -0.06 23.92
C LYS A 23 -14.42 -0.85 23.71
N ASN A 24 -15.49 -0.44 24.40
CA ASN A 24 -16.80 -1.00 24.16
C ASN A 24 -17.29 -0.63 22.75
N LYS A 25 -17.76 -1.61 21.98
CA LYS A 25 -18.28 -1.43 20.60
C LYS A 25 -19.31 -0.30 20.47
N ASN A 26 -20.17 -0.11 21.47
CA ASN A 26 -21.21 0.93 21.44
C ASN A 26 -20.62 2.35 21.55
N SER A 27 -19.44 2.48 22.17
CA SER A 27 -18.73 3.76 22.33
C SER A 27 -17.84 4.15 21.15
N VAL A 28 -17.60 3.22 20.22
CA VAL A 28 -16.77 3.46 19.03
C VAL A 28 -17.63 4.10 17.95
N THR A 29 -17.14 5.12 17.25
CA THR A 29 -17.85 5.79 16.14
C THR A 29 -17.36 5.29 14.79
N ASP A 30 -18.18 5.50 13.74
CA ASP A 30 -17.79 5.14 12.37
C ASP A 30 -16.54 5.91 11.91
N ASP A 31 -16.41 7.19 12.30
CA ASP A 31 -15.21 8.00 12.02
C ASP A 31 -13.96 7.39 12.67
N ARG A 32 -14.08 6.91 13.92
CA ARG A 32 -12.96 6.26 14.61
C ARG A 32 -12.57 4.97 13.91
N LEU A 33 -13.55 4.15 13.51
CA LEU A 33 -13.27 2.92 12.77
C LEU A 33 -12.57 3.22 11.45
N MET A 34 -13.05 4.22 10.70
CA MET A 34 -12.41 4.64 9.45
C MET A 34 -10.97 5.12 9.69
N GLN A 35 -10.72 5.90 10.74
CA GLN A 35 -9.35 6.32 11.10
C GLN A 35 -8.43 5.13 11.39
N GLU A 36 -8.89 4.13 12.14
CA GLU A 36 -8.10 2.93 12.46
C GLU A 36 -7.84 2.09 11.21
N ILE A 37 -8.85 1.92 10.33
CA ILE A 37 -8.68 1.26 9.03
C ILE A 37 -7.60 1.98 8.21
N GLN A 38 -7.66 3.31 8.13
CA GLN A 38 -6.67 4.11 7.40
C GLN A 38 -5.26 3.96 7.97
N VAL A 39 -5.10 3.87 9.30
CA VAL A 39 -3.81 3.60 9.93
C VAL A 39 -3.29 2.20 9.60
N ILE A 40 -4.15 1.18 9.59
CA ILE A 40 -3.74 -0.19 9.20
C ILE A 40 -3.34 -0.20 7.73
N VAL A 41 -4.15 0.37 6.85
CA VAL A 41 -3.87 0.44 5.41
C VAL A 41 -2.59 1.22 5.15
N SER A 42 -2.35 2.34 5.84
CA SER A 42 -1.11 3.09 5.70
C SER A 42 0.10 2.35 6.27
N THR A 43 -0.07 1.57 7.34
CA THR A 43 1.01 0.72 7.89
C THR A 43 1.28 -0.50 7.01
N VAL A 44 0.32 -0.98 6.24
CA VAL A 44 0.53 -2.05 5.25
C VAL A 44 1.20 -1.48 4.00
N LYS A 45 0.71 -0.34 3.50
CA LYS A 45 1.31 0.39 2.36
C LYS A 45 2.72 0.90 2.66
N ASN A 46 2.96 1.34 3.89
CA ASN A 46 4.26 1.84 4.36
C ASN A 46 4.93 0.85 5.33
N GLY A 47 4.49 -0.41 5.33
CA GLY A 47 5.10 -1.49 6.12
C GLY A 47 6.57 -1.60 5.80
N PRO A 48 7.40 -2.21 6.68
CA PRO A 48 8.84 -2.01 6.74
C PRO A 48 9.38 -1.98 5.33
N ILE A 49 9.69 -0.76 4.89
CA ILE A 49 10.12 -0.43 3.55
C ILE A 49 11.20 -1.46 3.25
N HIS A 50 10.81 -2.49 2.49
CA HIS A 50 11.74 -3.51 2.05
C HIS A 50 12.88 -2.72 1.46
N ASN A 51 14.11 -2.98 1.91
CA ASN A 51 15.31 -2.29 1.45
C ASN A 51 15.15 -1.97 -0.05
N ILE A 52 14.73 -0.73 -0.38
CA ILE A 52 14.19 -0.39 -1.70
C ILE A 52 15.21 -0.77 -2.80
N PRO A 53 16.52 -0.51 -2.59
CA PRO A 53 17.56 -1.04 -3.45
C PRO A 53 17.52 -2.57 -3.66
N GLU A 54 17.38 -3.37 -2.61
CA GLU A 54 17.31 -4.83 -2.73
C GLU A 54 15.99 -5.30 -3.38
N PHE A 55 14.87 -4.63 -3.11
CA PHE A 55 13.59 -4.90 -3.77
C PHE A 55 13.69 -4.72 -5.29
N PHE A 56 14.14 -3.55 -5.76
CA PHE A 56 14.29 -3.31 -7.20
C PHE A 56 15.34 -4.22 -7.84
N LYS A 57 16.42 -4.56 -7.13
CA LYS A 57 17.42 -5.52 -7.63
C LYS A 57 16.84 -6.93 -7.81
N GLN A 58 15.86 -7.32 -7.00
CA GLN A 58 15.19 -8.61 -7.11
C GLN A 58 14.15 -8.61 -8.22
N GLU A 59 13.26 -7.61 -8.24
CA GLU A 59 12.06 -7.62 -9.06
C GLU A 59 12.25 -6.92 -10.43
N LEU A 60 13.05 -5.86 -10.49
CA LEU A 60 13.25 -5.06 -11.71
C LEU A 60 14.44 -5.59 -12.52
N ARG A 61 14.21 -6.62 -13.31
CA ARG A 61 15.23 -7.26 -14.16
C ARG A 61 14.90 -7.11 -15.64
N LEU A 62 15.93 -6.81 -16.44
CA LEU A 62 15.85 -6.88 -17.89
C LEU A 62 15.69 -8.33 -18.34
N ASP A 63 14.75 -8.58 -19.26
CA ASP A 63 14.66 -9.87 -19.93
C ASP A 63 15.74 -9.96 -21.02
N LEU A 64 16.84 -10.65 -20.70
CA LEU A 64 17.96 -10.86 -21.62
C LEU A 64 17.65 -11.86 -22.74
N LYS A 65 16.50 -12.54 -22.71
CA LYS A 65 16.06 -13.45 -23.79
C LYS A 65 15.37 -12.70 -24.93
N GLN A 66 14.92 -11.47 -24.69
CA GLN A 66 14.32 -10.61 -25.70
C GLN A 66 15.41 -10.02 -26.61
N SER A 67 15.38 -10.41 -27.89
CA SER A 67 16.36 -9.98 -28.90
C SER A 67 16.14 -8.56 -29.40
N ASP A 68 14.91 -8.04 -29.29
CA ASP A 68 14.61 -6.66 -29.61
C ASP A 68 14.97 -5.74 -28.43
N VAL A 69 16.04 -4.96 -28.62
CA VAL A 69 16.56 -4.03 -27.60
C VAL A 69 15.52 -2.98 -27.20
N ASN A 70 14.73 -2.48 -28.16
CA ASN A 70 13.73 -1.48 -27.85
C ASN A 70 12.60 -2.08 -27.03
N GLU A 71 12.18 -3.31 -27.37
CA GLU A 71 11.13 -4.02 -26.64
C GLU A 71 11.54 -4.30 -25.19
N HIS A 72 12.76 -4.80 -24.93
CA HIS A 72 13.16 -5.10 -23.55
C HIS A 72 13.32 -3.84 -22.68
N ILE A 73 13.70 -2.69 -23.28
CA ILE A 73 13.78 -1.41 -22.57
C ILE A 73 12.37 -0.95 -22.19
N LEU A 74 11.42 -1.05 -23.13
CA LEU A 74 10.03 -0.69 -22.87
C LEU A 74 9.40 -1.58 -21.79
N GLN A 75 9.65 -2.88 -21.82
CA GLN A 75 9.18 -3.81 -20.80
C GLN A 75 9.79 -3.52 -19.42
N TYR A 76 11.07 -3.17 -19.36
CA TYR A 76 11.72 -2.76 -18.11
C TYR A 76 11.05 -1.52 -17.49
N PHE A 77 10.80 -0.47 -18.29
CA PHE A 77 10.14 0.73 -17.78
C PHE A 77 8.66 0.51 -17.44
N ARG A 78 7.97 -0.39 -18.15
CA ARG A 78 6.62 -0.82 -17.80
C ARG A 78 6.60 -1.51 -16.44
N LEU A 79 7.50 -2.47 -16.23
CA LEU A 79 7.65 -3.20 -14.97
C LEU A 79 8.00 -2.26 -13.82
N PHE A 80 8.91 -1.32 -14.04
CA PHE A 80 9.23 -0.28 -13.05
C PHE A 80 7.98 0.48 -12.59
N ARG A 81 7.16 0.98 -13.51
CA ARG A 81 5.94 1.73 -13.16
C ARG A 81 4.94 0.86 -12.40
N GLN A 82 4.78 -0.40 -12.80
CA GLN A 82 3.90 -1.34 -12.13
C GLN A 82 4.34 -1.59 -10.68
N LEU A 83 5.64 -1.86 -10.45
CA LEU A 83 6.17 -2.10 -9.11
C LEU A 83 6.04 -0.86 -8.20
N ILE A 84 6.19 0.35 -8.77
CA ILE A 84 5.98 1.60 -8.04
C ILE A 84 4.54 1.74 -7.55
N GLU A 85 3.56 1.42 -8.39
CA GLU A 85 2.12 1.49 -8.08
C GLU A 85 1.71 0.39 -7.08
N GLU A 86 2.20 -0.84 -7.26
CA GLU A 86 1.88 -1.98 -6.38
C GLU A 86 2.41 -1.77 -4.96
N GLU A 87 3.63 -1.22 -4.84
CA GLU A 87 4.29 -1.00 -3.54
C GLU A 87 4.00 0.39 -2.94
N GLY A 88 3.19 1.23 -3.59
CA GLY A 88 2.84 2.55 -3.07
C GLY A 88 4.04 3.51 -2.96
N LEU A 89 5.04 3.35 -3.84
CA LEU A 89 6.30 4.09 -3.81
C LEU A 89 6.25 5.41 -4.60
N GLU A 90 5.08 5.83 -5.11
CA GLU A 90 4.93 7.03 -5.95
C GLU A 90 5.51 8.27 -5.25
N GLY A 91 5.24 8.42 -3.96
CA GLY A 91 5.75 9.53 -3.13
C GLY A 91 7.27 9.57 -2.97
N CYS A 92 7.99 8.48 -3.25
CA CYS A 92 9.46 8.47 -3.27
C CYS A 92 10.05 9.14 -4.53
N PHE A 93 9.26 9.24 -5.60
CA PHE A 93 9.68 9.75 -6.90
C PHE A 93 8.96 11.05 -7.29
N GLU A 94 7.95 11.47 -6.52
CA GLU A 94 7.42 12.83 -6.54
C GLU A 94 8.45 13.79 -5.91
N GLY A 95 9.42 14.22 -6.71
CA GLY A 95 10.33 15.27 -6.30
C GLY A 95 9.56 16.52 -5.89
N SER A 96 9.95 17.14 -4.77
CA SER A 96 9.62 18.54 -4.51
C SER A 96 10.00 19.31 -5.77
N SER A 97 9.03 19.96 -6.41
CA SER A 97 9.24 20.85 -7.55
C SER A 97 10.12 22.03 -7.15
N SER A 98 11.42 21.77 -7.01
CA SER A 98 12.47 22.75 -6.99
C SER A 98 13.15 22.64 -8.35
N VAL A 99 12.48 23.17 -9.36
CA VAL A 99 13.17 23.61 -10.57
C VAL A 99 13.32 25.12 -10.45
N GLN A 100 14.59 25.47 -10.43
CA GLN A 100 15.22 26.79 -10.44
C GLN A 100 14.94 27.55 -11.75
#